data_AF-A0A838P3R2-F1
#
_entry.id   AF-A0A838P3R2-F1
#
_cell.length_a   1.000
_cell.length_b   1.000
_cell.length_c   1.000
_cell.angle_alpha   90.00
_cell.angle_beta   90.00
_cell.angle_gamma   90.00
#
_symmetry.space_group_name_H-M   'P 1'
#
loop_
_entity.id
_entity.type
_entity.pdbx_description
1 polymer ?
#
loop_
_entity_poly.entity_id
_entity_poly.type
_entity_poly.pdbx_seq_one_letter_code
_entity_poly.pdbx_strand_id
1 'polypeptide(L)'
;MLSIEQSCYWLAQRTPRDPMPLESRRDAEVAIVGAGLTGLWTALFLKGLDPGVEVAVVEQGMAAYGASGRNAGMLSETLDHSHGLAIEHFGGDEARRLAQLGQANVTELVEFLDHRNIQCDYQPSGRLMVALTNPQVEEAGRTVELARRLGLDSFRLVQAVERAGAGVRVRTAAGRIEARRAVLATSAYTHHLLPGTARRFIPLYDYILVSDPLTAGQREMIGWRRRQGVTDGRTFFNYYRLTADDRILWGTSEATYYRGNRVDPSCDHSPAHYAALRRSFRRHFPALHSLEFPYAWGGAICSTTRLTPFFGRALGGRVLYGLGYTGHGLGTTRLAGRILAQQTLERPGELLDLAMVRKKPLPYPPEPLRSLAVAAVTRALRRVDQGKRPGMMLRLLDRLGIGFSS
;
A
#
# COMPACT_ATOMS: atom_id res chain seq x y z
N MET A 1 -11.71 -23.05 -5.44
CA MET A 1 -10.36 -22.71 -4.92
C MET A 1 -10.43 -22.74 -3.40
N LEU A 2 -9.30 -22.79 -2.70
CA LEU A 2 -9.25 -22.68 -1.24
C LEU A 2 -9.81 -21.32 -0.78
N SER A 3 -10.15 -21.17 0.51
CA SER A 3 -10.51 -19.86 1.05
C SER A 3 -9.30 -18.91 1.06
N ILE A 4 -9.52 -17.61 1.20
CA ILE A 4 -8.44 -16.62 1.18
C ILE A 4 -7.51 -16.76 2.40
N GLU A 5 -8.04 -17.23 3.53
CA GLU A 5 -7.28 -17.61 4.72
C GLU A 5 -6.37 -18.81 4.45
N GLN A 6 -6.83 -19.78 3.66
CA GLN A 6 -6.07 -20.99 3.32
C GLN A 6 -5.08 -20.76 2.16
N SER A 7 -5.37 -19.85 1.23
CA SER A 7 -4.57 -19.62 0.03
C SER A 7 -3.51 -18.52 0.17
N CYS A 8 -3.70 -17.60 1.13
CA CYS A 8 -2.73 -16.56 1.43
C CYS A 8 -1.70 -17.08 2.44
N TYR A 9 -0.44 -17.14 2.03
CA TYR A 9 0.68 -17.68 2.83
C TYR A 9 0.75 -17.12 4.27
N TRP A 10 0.44 -15.83 4.47
CA TRP A 10 0.44 -15.18 5.78
C TRP A 10 -0.76 -15.57 6.66
N LEU A 11 -1.93 -15.79 6.06
CA LEU A 11 -3.15 -16.13 6.79
C LEU A 11 -3.21 -17.62 7.10
N ALA A 12 -2.68 -18.47 6.22
CA ALA A 12 -2.72 -19.93 6.34
C ALA A 12 -1.86 -20.47 7.49
N GLN A 13 -0.82 -19.73 7.88
CA GLN A 13 0.06 -20.04 9.00
C GLN A 13 -0.41 -19.42 10.34
N ARG A 14 -1.46 -18.59 10.30
CA ARG A 14 -1.93 -17.89 11.50
C ARG A 14 -2.64 -18.86 12.43
N THR A 15 -2.24 -18.89 13.70
CA THR A 15 -3.04 -19.53 14.76
C THR A 15 -4.46 -18.96 14.74
N PRO A 16 -5.50 -19.79 14.57
CA PRO A 16 -6.88 -19.34 14.68
C PRO A 16 -7.14 -18.68 16.04
N ARG A 17 -8.06 -17.71 16.07
CA ARG A 17 -8.60 -17.14 17.29
C ARG A 17 -10.10 -17.04 17.15
N ASP A 18 -10.82 -17.33 18.21
CA ASP A 18 -12.27 -17.24 18.22
C ASP A 18 -12.70 -15.78 17.93
N PRO A 19 -13.71 -15.58 17.07
CA PRO A 19 -14.24 -14.25 16.83
C PRO A 19 -14.92 -13.73 18.09
N MET A 20 -14.62 -12.48 18.46
CA MET A 20 -15.35 -11.74 19.49
C MET A 20 -16.30 -10.76 18.80
N PRO A 21 -17.53 -11.15 18.45
CA PRO A 21 -18.48 -10.28 17.74
C PRO A 21 -18.93 -9.11 18.62
N LEU A 22 -19.36 -8.02 17.98
CA LEU A 22 -20.01 -6.90 18.66
C LEU A 22 -21.51 -7.22 18.87
N GLU A 23 -21.81 -8.00 19.91
CA GLU A 23 -23.16 -8.49 20.22
C GLU A 23 -24.12 -7.40 20.74
N SER A 24 -23.58 -6.30 21.28
CA SER A 24 -24.35 -5.23 21.91
C SER A 24 -23.76 -3.85 21.65
N ARG A 25 -24.54 -2.79 21.94
CA ARG A 25 -24.02 -1.42 21.94
C ARG A 25 -22.84 -1.31 22.90
N ARG A 26 -21.73 -0.76 22.40
CA ARG A 26 -20.65 -0.21 23.20
C ARG A 26 -20.52 1.26 22.88
N ASP A 27 -20.37 2.07 23.92
CA ASP A 27 -19.95 3.45 23.78
C ASP A 27 -18.40 3.49 23.78
N ALA A 28 -17.84 4.54 23.18
CA ALA A 28 -16.40 4.83 23.17
C ALA A 28 -16.19 6.27 22.70
N GLU A 29 -15.17 6.96 23.23
CA GLU A 29 -14.79 8.29 22.76
C GLU A 29 -14.31 8.28 21.32
N VAL A 30 -13.55 7.24 20.96
CA VAL A 30 -13.02 6.97 19.63
C VAL A 30 -13.33 5.53 19.22
N ALA A 31 -13.88 5.35 18.02
CA ALA A 31 -13.95 4.03 17.39
C ALA A 31 -13.05 3.95 16.16
N ILE A 32 -12.61 2.76 15.78
CA ILE A 32 -11.72 2.53 14.65
C ILE A 32 -12.28 1.37 13.83
N VAL A 33 -12.65 1.65 12.57
CA VAL A 33 -13.25 0.69 11.64
C VAL A 33 -12.17 0.20 10.68
N GLY A 34 -11.87 -1.09 10.77
CA GLY A 34 -10.76 -1.77 10.10
C GLY A 34 -9.58 -1.99 11.04
N ALA A 35 -9.34 -3.23 11.45
CA ALA A 35 -8.17 -3.68 12.20
C ALA A 35 -7.00 -4.08 11.27
N GLY A 36 -6.84 -3.36 10.16
CA GLY A 36 -5.59 -3.32 9.40
C GLY A 36 -4.56 -2.41 10.09
N LEU A 37 -3.35 -2.36 9.54
CA LEU A 37 -2.21 -1.64 10.14
C LEU A 37 -2.56 -0.19 10.49
N THR A 38 -3.21 0.57 9.61
CA THR A 38 -3.64 1.96 9.89
C THR A 38 -4.48 2.06 11.17
N GLY A 39 -5.43 1.14 11.37
CA GLY A 39 -6.35 1.19 12.50
C GLY A 39 -5.64 0.85 13.80
N LEU A 40 -4.84 -0.22 13.79
CA LEU A 40 -4.06 -0.65 14.96
C LEU A 40 -2.98 0.37 15.33
N TRP A 41 -2.29 0.97 14.35
CA TRP A 41 -1.37 2.09 14.62
C TRP A 41 -2.10 3.31 15.17
N THR A 42 -3.28 3.67 14.64
CA THR A 42 -4.06 4.78 15.20
C THR A 42 -4.44 4.49 16.65
N ALA A 43 -4.88 3.27 16.99
CA ALA A 43 -5.18 2.87 18.36
C ALA A 43 -3.97 3.01 19.30
N LEU A 44 -2.80 2.54 18.87
CA LEU A 44 -1.55 2.63 19.62
C LEU A 44 -1.11 4.09 19.84
N PHE A 45 -1.15 4.94 18.80
CA PHE A 45 -0.77 6.35 18.93
C PHE A 45 -1.80 7.18 19.71
N LEU A 46 -3.08 6.80 19.69
CA LEU A 46 -4.08 7.38 20.61
C LEU A 46 -3.71 7.10 22.06
N LYS A 47 -3.53 5.83 22.43
CA LYS A 47 -3.15 5.45 23.81
C LYS A 47 -1.77 5.94 24.23
N GLY A 48 -0.87 6.20 23.29
CA GLY A 48 0.44 6.82 23.56
C GLY A 48 0.37 8.34 23.78
N LEU A 49 -0.55 9.04 23.10
CA LEU A 49 -0.78 10.48 23.31
C LEU A 49 -1.67 10.74 24.53
N ASP A 50 -2.63 9.86 24.79
CA ASP A 50 -3.61 9.94 25.86
C ASP A 50 -3.92 8.52 26.37
N PRO A 51 -3.32 8.07 27.48
CA PRO A 51 -3.61 6.76 28.05
C PRO A 51 -5.06 6.58 28.51
N GLY A 52 -5.77 7.69 28.80
CA GLY A 52 -7.17 7.68 29.21
C GLY A 52 -8.11 7.33 28.08
N VAL A 53 -7.97 7.99 26.92
CA VAL A 53 -8.97 8.01 25.84
C VAL A 53 -9.56 6.63 25.49
N GLU A 54 -10.87 6.49 25.52
CA GLU A 54 -11.52 5.20 25.23
C GLU A 54 -11.51 4.89 23.72
N VAL A 55 -10.85 3.79 23.34
CA VAL A 55 -10.68 3.37 21.94
C VAL A 55 -11.27 1.99 21.70
N ALA A 56 -12.34 1.92 20.90
CA ALA A 56 -12.88 0.68 20.37
C ALA A 56 -12.36 0.40 18.95
N VAL A 57 -11.93 -0.82 18.64
CA VAL A 57 -11.58 -1.24 17.28
C VAL A 57 -12.57 -2.30 16.80
N VAL A 58 -13.13 -2.12 15.60
CA VAL A 58 -14.08 -3.04 14.98
C VAL A 58 -13.60 -3.42 13.57
N GLU A 59 -13.74 -4.70 13.23
CA GLU A 59 -13.32 -5.31 11.97
C GLU A 59 -14.48 -6.19 11.46
N GLN A 60 -14.59 -6.36 10.14
CA GLN A 60 -15.67 -7.15 9.52
C GLN A 60 -15.34 -8.65 9.47
N GLY A 61 -14.07 -9.00 9.60
CA GLY A 61 -13.57 -10.38 9.73
C GLY A 61 -12.50 -10.45 10.83
N MET A 62 -11.33 -11.00 10.50
CA MET A 62 -10.18 -11.02 11.42
C MET A 62 -9.28 -9.78 11.26
N ALA A 63 -8.58 -9.39 12.33
CA ALA A 63 -7.56 -8.33 12.25
C ALA A 63 -6.52 -8.64 11.15
N ALA A 64 -6.16 -7.64 10.36
CA ALA A 64 -5.35 -7.73 9.13
C ALA A 64 -5.93 -8.58 7.97
N TYR A 65 -7.20 -8.99 7.97
CA TYR A 65 -7.83 -9.77 6.87
C TYR A 65 -7.67 -9.16 5.45
N GLY A 66 -7.74 -7.83 5.35
CA GLY A 66 -7.58 -7.09 4.09
C GLY A 66 -6.11 -6.95 3.64
N ALA A 67 -5.81 -5.89 2.89
CA ALA A 67 -4.48 -5.66 2.30
C ALA A 67 -3.31 -5.75 3.31
N SER A 68 -3.53 -5.42 4.59
CA SER A 68 -2.50 -5.52 5.64
C SER A 68 -1.96 -6.94 5.86
N GLY A 69 -2.78 -7.99 5.76
CA GLY A 69 -2.35 -9.39 5.90
C GLY A 69 -2.12 -10.10 4.56
N ARG A 70 -2.28 -9.40 3.44
CA ARG A 70 -2.16 -9.95 2.07
C ARG A 70 -1.03 -9.31 1.26
N ASN A 71 -0.12 -8.61 1.92
CA ASN A 71 0.93 -7.79 1.29
C ASN A 71 2.21 -8.61 0.96
N ALA A 72 3.20 -7.99 0.32
CA ALA A 72 4.46 -8.64 -0.10
C ALA A 72 5.49 -8.89 1.02
N GLY A 73 5.33 -8.26 2.19
CA GLY A 73 6.32 -8.25 3.28
C GLY A 73 7.53 -7.36 3.01
N MET A 74 7.41 -6.37 2.11
CA MET A 74 8.48 -5.42 1.79
C MET A 74 8.25 -4.07 2.47
N LEU A 75 9.02 -3.77 3.51
CA LEU A 75 9.05 -2.43 4.11
C LEU A 75 9.84 -1.47 3.21
N SER A 76 9.42 -0.21 3.16
CA SER A 76 10.15 0.87 2.50
C SER A 76 10.01 2.14 3.33
N GLU A 77 11.05 2.96 3.31
CA GLU A 77 11.02 4.34 3.81
C GLU A 77 9.99 5.18 3.06
N THR A 78 9.71 4.83 1.80
CA THR A 78 8.74 5.52 0.95
C THR A 78 7.32 5.53 1.52
N LEU A 79 6.81 6.72 1.81
CA LEU A 79 5.41 6.97 2.20
C LEU A 79 4.48 7.46 1.05
N ASP A 80 4.90 7.37 -0.23
CA ASP A 80 4.01 7.29 -1.42
C ASP A 80 4.49 6.32 -2.53
N HIS A 81 4.56 6.71 -3.80
CA HIS A 81 5.08 5.99 -4.96
C HIS A 81 6.40 6.57 -5.56
N SER A 82 6.71 7.88 -5.51
CA SER A 82 8.00 8.45 -6.02
C SER A 82 8.33 9.92 -5.64
N HIS A 83 9.64 10.27 -5.56
CA HIS A 83 10.14 11.64 -5.31
C HIS A 83 9.86 12.60 -6.46
N GLY A 84 9.60 12.10 -7.67
CA GLY A 84 9.14 12.91 -8.78
C GLY A 84 7.75 13.46 -8.47
N LEU A 85 6.84 12.56 -8.09
CA LEU A 85 5.46 12.88 -7.70
C LEU A 85 5.40 13.77 -6.46
N ALA A 86 6.28 13.53 -5.48
CA ALA A 86 6.46 14.42 -4.32
C ALA A 86 6.68 15.88 -4.72
N ILE A 87 7.65 16.11 -5.62
CA ILE A 87 8.07 17.45 -6.03
C ILE A 87 7.06 18.05 -7.02
N GLU A 88 6.49 17.26 -7.92
CA GLU A 88 5.45 17.69 -8.87
C GLU A 88 4.18 18.18 -8.13
N HIS A 89 3.71 17.43 -7.14
CA HIS A 89 2.43 17.70 -6.48
C HIS A 89 2.55 18.66 -5.29
N PHE A 90 3.72 18.74 -4.65
CA PHE A 90 3.91 19.49 -3.40
C PHE A 90 5.06 20.51 -3.40
N GLY A 91 6.01 20.42 -4.33
CA GLY A 91 7.21 21.26 -4.36
C GLY A 91 8.39 20.69 -3.54
N GLY A 92 9.59 21.21 -3.80
CA GLY A 92 10.85 20.66 -3.26
C GLY A 92 10.96 20.67 -1.74
N ASP A 93 10.61 21.77 -1.08
CA ASP A 93 10.78 21.91 0.38
C ASP A 93 9.81 21.05 1.18
N GLU A 94 8.58 20.92 0.69
CA GLU A 94 7.66 19.95 1.26
C GLU A 94 8.21 18.53 1.03
N ALA A 95 8.56 18.16 -0.21
CA ALA A 95 9.12 16.84 -0.55
C ALA A 95 10.32 16.44 0.35
N ARG A 96 11.16 17.40 0.76
CA ARG A 96 12.25 17.21 1.74
C ARG A 96 11.74 16.76 3.10
N ARG A 97 10.75 17.48 3.62
CA ARG A 97 10.05 17.22 4.89
C ARG A 97 9.17 15.97 4.83
N LEU A 98 8.86 15.51 3.62
CA LEU A 98 8.38 14.15 3.37
C LEU A 98 9.55 13.17 3.61
N ALA A 99 10.51 13.15 2.70
CA ALA A 99 11.67 12.26 2.65
C ALA A 99 12.27 11.89 4.03
N GLN A 100 12.64 12.91 4.82
CA GLN A 100 13.27 12.76 6.13
C GLN A 100 12.37 12.00 7.15
N LEU A 101 11.07 12.16 7.02
CA LEU A 101 10.06 11.58 7.90
C LEU A 101 9.56 10.20 7.40
N GLY A 102 9.84 9.84 6.15
CA GLY A 102 9.84 8.45 5.67
C GLY A 102 10.92 7.63 6.35
N GLN A 103 12.16 8.12 6.29
CA GLN A 103 13.32 7.50 6.95
C GLN A 103 13.08 7.36 8.47
N ALA A 104 12.77 8.45 9.16
CA ALA A 104 12.51 8.42 10.61
C ALA A 104 11.36 7.47 11.00
N ASN A 105 10.27 7.42 10.22
CA ASN A 105 9.15 6.50 10.50
C ASN A 105 9.51 5.01 10.32
N VAL A 106 10.54 4.67 9.54
CA VAL A 106 11.09 3.31 9.48
C VAL A 106 12.01 3.03 10.66
N THR A 107 12.90 3.95 11.03
CA THR A 107 13.74 3.79 12.24
C THR A 107 12.88 3.59 13.49
N GLU A 108 11.92 4.48 13.74
CA GLU A 108 10.98 4.38 14.86
C GLU A 108 9.99 3.17 14.75
N LEU A 109 9.95 2.47 13.61
CA LEU A 109 9.20 1.22 13.44
C LEU A 109 10.05 0.03 13.88
N VAL A 110 11.31 -0.04 13.45
CA VAL A 110 12.25 -1.08 13.87
C VAL A 110 12.45 -1.02 15.39
N GLU A 111 12.72 0.18 15.91
CA GLU A 111 12.79 0.42 17.37
C GLU A 111 11.53 -0.07 18.11
N PHE A 112 10.34 0.14 17.54
CA PHE A 112 9.09 -0.34 18.15
C PHE A 112 8.99 -1.88 18.16
N LEU A 113 9.46 -2.56 17.12
CA LEU A 113 9.50 -4.02 17.08
C LEU A 113 10.44 -4.57 18.16
N ASP A 114 11.63 -3.98 18.28
CA ASP A 114 12.65 -4.37 19.25
C ASP A 114 12.19 -4.13 20.69
N HIS A 115 11.75 -2.91 21.02
CA HIS A 115 11.24 -2.54 22.36
C HIS A 115 9.99 -3.33 22.79
N ARG A 116 9.31 -4.00 21.86
CA ARG A 116 8.13 -4.84 22.13
C ARG A 116 8.39 -6.33 21.93
N ASN A 117 9.61 -6.73 21.57
CA ASN A 117 9.99 -8.11 21.21
C ASN A 117 9.02 -8.75 20.19
N ILE A 118 8.63 -8.00 19.16
CA ILE A 118 7.65 -8.44 18.15
C ILE A 118 8.36 -9.29 17.09
N GLN A 119 8.24 -10.60 17.25
CA GLN A 119 8.72 -11.58 16.29
C GLN A 119 7.86 -11.56 15.02
N CYS A 120 8.36 -10.93 13.96
CA CYS A 120 7.68 -10.82 12.65
C CYS A 120 8.64 -10.95 11.45
N ASP A 121 9.71 -11.73 11.60
CA ASP A 121 10.72 -12.04 10.57
C ASP A 121 11.40 -10.83 9.91
N TYR A 122 11.46 -9.69 10.61
CA TYR A 122 12.08 -8.47 10.08
C TYR A 122 13.56 -8.70 9.77
N GLN A 123 13.94 -8.38 8.53
CA GLN A 123 15.31 -8.51 8.03
C GLN A 123 15.68 -7.20 7.30
N PRO A 124 16.70 -6.45 7.76
CA PRO A 124 17.17 -5.21 7.12
C PRO A 124 18.01 -5.50 5.86
N SER A 125 17.43 -6.27 4.93
CA SER A 125 18.07 -6.72 3.68
C SER A 125 18.21 -5.61 2.63
N GLY A 126 17.45 -4.53 2.77
CA GLY A 126 17.31 -3.49 1.76
C GLY A 126 16.44 -3.91 0.57
N ARG A 127 16.35 -3.02 -0.43
CA ARG A 127 15.56 -3.18 -1.65
C ARG A 127 16.46 -2.99 -2.88
N LEU A 128 16.19 -3.74 -3.94
CA LEU A 128 16.78 -3.53 -5.27
C LEU A 128 15.69 -3.08 -6.24
N MET A 129 15.99 -2.09 -7.10
CA MET A 129 15.17 -1.75 -8.26
C MET A 129 15.96 -2.04 -9.55
N VAL A 130 15.36 -2.80 -10.46
CA VAL A 130 16.02 -3.32 -11.67
C VAL A 130 15.45 -2.67 -12.91
N ALA A 131 16.21 -1.74 -13.51
CA ALA A 131 15.90 -1.23 -14.85
C ALA A 131 16.14 -2.31 -15.90
N LEU A 132 15.19 -2.50 -16.82
CA LEU A 132 15.25 -3.50 -17.90
C LEU A 132 15.44 -2.88 -19.29
N THR A 133 15.40 -1.55 -19.38
CA THR A 133 15.49 -0.77 -20.62
C THR A 133 16.19 0.58 -20.36
N ASN A 134 16.81 1.17 -21.38
CA ASN A 134 17.52 2.45 -21.23
C ASN A 134 16.65 3.60 -20.67
N PRO A 135 15.37 3.78 -21.06
CA PRO A 135 14.50 4.80 -20.44
C PRO A 135 14.28 4.58 -18.94
N GLN A 136 14.27 3.33 -18.47
CA GLN A 136 14.18 3.03 -17.03
C GLN A 136 15.49 3.34 -16.30
N VAL A 137 16.65 3.25 -16.98
CA VAL A 137 17.94 3.73 -16.44
C VAL A 137 17.97 5.27 -16.37
N GLU A 138 17.35 5.96 -17.33
CA GLU A 138 17.18 7.43 -17.29
C GLU A 138 16.19 7.90 -16.22
N GLU A 139 15.07 7.19 -16.05
CA GLU A 139 14.04 7.43 -15.02
C GLU A 139 14.61 7.20 -13.62
N ALA A 140 15.20 6.03 -13.43
CA ALA A 140 16.04 5.71 -12.28
C ALA A 140 17.37 6.51 -12.28
N GLY A 141 17.55 7.50 -13.16
CA GLY A 141 18.57 8.53 -13.08
C GLY A 141 18.11 9.78 -12.32
N ARG A 142 16.80 10.06 -12.21
CA ARG A 142 16.26 11.34 -11.70
C ARG A 142 15.94 11.36 -10.19
N THR A 143 15.12 10.46 -9.68
CA THR A 143 14.58 10.46 -8.30
C THR A 143 15.59 10.35 -7.13
N VAL A 144 16.90 10.10 -7.33
CA VAL A 144 17.98 10.26 -6.31
C VAL A 144 18.86 11.48 -6.55
N GLU A 145 18.95 11.99 -7.77
CA GLU A 145 19.32 13.40 -7.90
C GLU A 145 18.27 14.27 -7.17
N LEU A 146 17.00 13.84 -7.14
CA LEU A 146 16.00 14.35 -6.20
C LEU A 146 16.29 13.94 -4.74
N ALA A 147 16.41 12.66 -4.37
CA ALA A 147 16.64 12.24 -2.97
C ALA A 147 17.84 12.93 -2.29
N ARG A 148 18.97 13.03 -2.99
CA ARG A 148 20.17 13.75 -2.55
C ARG A 148 19.91 15.24 -2.38
N ARG A 149 19.19 15.89 -3.31
CA ARG A 149 18.74 17.29 -3.14
C ARG A 149 17.81 17.44 -1.93
N LEU A 150 17.02 16.42 -1.62
CA LEU A 150 16.16 16.33 -0.43
C LEU A 150 16.90 15.87 0.84
N GLY A 151 18.19 15.56 0.76
CA GLY A 151 19.02 15.23 1.93
C GLY A 151 18.85 13.80 2.47
N LEU A 152 18.43 12.84 1.64
CA LEU A 152 18.47 11.41 1.97
C LEU A 152 19.69 10.72 1.35
N ASP A 153 20.49 10.07 2.21
CA ASP A 153 21.59 9.18 1.80
C ASP A 153 21.19 7.69 1.80
N SER A 154 20.01 7.34 2.34
CA SER A 154 19.45 5.98 2.33
C SER A 154 19.09 5.52 0.91
N PHE A 155 18.47 6.42 0.13
CA PHE A 155 18.22 6.20 -1.28
C PHE A 155 19.48 6.42 -2.10
N ARG A 156 20.23 5.35 -2.29
CA ARG A 156 21.23 5.28 -3.35
C ARG A 156 20.52 5.14 -4.69
N LEU A 157 21.11 5.78 -5.71
CA LEU A 157 20.81 5.58 -7.13
C LEU A 157 20.84 4.06 -7.37
N VAL A 158 19.70 3.36 -7.52
CA VAL A 158 18.59 3.63 -8.44
C VAL A 158 17.12 3.81 -7.89
N GLN A 159 16.89 4.48 -6.72
CA GLN A 159 15.83 5.54 -6.47
C GLN A 159 14.43 5.37 -5.72
N ALA A 160 13.53 6.42 -5.66
CA ALA A 160 12.87 6.98 -4.41
C ALA A 160 11.30 7.34 -4.26
N VAL A 161 10.84 8.51 -3.66
CA VAL A 161 9.77 8.63 -2.55
C VAL A 161 8.70 9.85 -2.36
N GLU A 162 7.39 9.67 -1.94
CA GLU A 162 6.43 10.48 -1.00
C GLU A 162 5.29 11.58 -1.26
N ARG A 163 4.09 11.79 -0.56
CA ARG A 163 3.37 11.38 0.74
C ARG A 163 1.81 11.71 0.92
N ALA A 164 1.20 11.96 2.13
CA ALA A 164 -0.14 11.53 2.70
C ALA A 164 -1.30 12.54 3.22
N GLY A 165 -2.07 12.29 4.34
CA GLY A 165 -2.97 13.17 5.25
C GLY A 165 -4.40 13.72 4.81
N ALA A 166 -5.52 14.08 5.56
CA ALA A 166 -6.09 14.21 6.98
C ALA A 166 -7.69 14.39 7.13
N GLY A 167 -8.67 13.91 7.97
CA GLY A 167 -9.01 12.95 9.10
C GLY A 167 -10.26 13.33 10.04
N VAL A 168 -11.26 12.45 10.42
CA VAL A 168 -12.65 12.60 11.13
C VAL A 168 -13.51 11.49 12.06
N ARG A 169 -14.72 10.84 11.76
CA ARG A 169 -15.74 9.93 12.60
C ARG A 169 -16.86 8.92 12.01
N VAL A 170 -16.91 7.56 12.18
CA VAL A 170 -17.86 6.52 11.51
C VAL A 170 -19.22 6.08 12.21
N ARG A 171 -20.06 5.20 11.58
CA ARG A 171 -21.29 4.44 12.06
C ARG A 171 -21.42 3.03 11.39
N THR A 172 -22.12 2.03 11.96
CA THR A 172 -22.26 0.64 11.42
C THR A 172 -23.72 0.09 11.43
N ALA A 173 -23.91 -1.25 11.35
CA ALA A 173 -25.18 -1.95 11.06
C ALA A 173 -25.88 -2.63 12.26
N ALA A 174 -25.16 -3.26 13.19
CA ALA A 174 -25.74 -3.84 14.41
C ALA A 174 -25.95 -2.80 15.55
N GLY A 175 -25.58 -1.55 15.31
CA GLY A 175 -25.71 -0.46 16.26
C GLY A 175 -25.18 0.85 15.69
N ARG A 176 -25.40 1.96 16.39
CA ARG A 176 -24.76 3.24 16.07
C ARG A 176 -23.55 3.44 16.98
N ILE A 177 -22.42 3.82 16.37
CA ILE A 177 -21.27 4.36 17.10
C ILE A 177 -21.42 5.88 17.08
N GLU A 178 -21.48 6.50 18.25
CA GLU A 178 -21.54 7.96 18.42
C GLU A 178 -20.34 8.56 19.15
N ALA A 179 -19.16 8.03 18.85
CA ALA A 179 -17.89 8.68 19.12
C ALA A 179 -17.87 10.15 18.64
N ARG A 180 -17.08 11.04 19.28
CA ARG A 180 -16.91 12.41 18.75
C ARG A 180 -16.06 12.40 17.47
N ARG A 181 -15.00 11.57 17.43
CA ARG A 181 -14.12 11.26 16.28
C ARG A 181 -13.84 9.75 16.20
N ALA A 182 -13.67 9.18 15.01
CA ALA A 182 -13.64 7.71 14.78
C ALA A 182 -13.23 7.26 13.35
N VAL A 183 -12.27 6.34 13.25
CA VAL A 183 -11.42 6.02 12.10
C VAL A 183 -12.03 5.11 11.04
N LEU A 184 -11.76 5.41 9.77
CA LEU A 184 -11.84 4.49 8.64
C LEU A 184 -10.42 4.11 8.21
N ALA A 185 -10.00 2.90 8.57
CA ALA A 185 -8.73 2.28 8.20
C ALA A 185 -8.88 1.28 7.03
N THR A 186 -9.99 1.36 6.28
CA THR A 186 -10.45 0.30 5.35
C THR A 186 -9.84 0.33 3.95
N SER A 187 -8.95 1.27 3.62
CA SER A 187 -8.17 1.29 2.37
C SER A 187 -9.04 1.09 1.11
N ALA A 188 -8.85 0.00 0.34
CA ALA A 188 -9.59 -0.25 -0.91
C ALA A 188 -11.10 -0.42 -0.71
N TYR A 189 -11.51 -0.94 0.45
CA TYR A 189 -12.90 -1.25 0.80
C TYR A 189 -13.73 0.00 1.15
N THR A 190 -13.10 1.17 1.30
CA THR A 190 -13.76 2.38 1.83
C THR A 190 -14.90 2.91 0.95
N HIS A 191 -14.93 2.57 -0.35
CA HIS A 191 -15.94 3.06 -1.27
C HIS A 191 -17.33 2.44 -1.01
N HIS A 192 -17.41 1.25 -0.40
CA HIS A 192 -18.66 0.65 0.07
C HIS A 192 -19.28 1.44 1.23
N LEU A 193 -18.44 2.06 2.07
CA LEU A 193 -18.84 2.78 3.28
C LEU A 193 -19.10 4.28 3.01
N LEU A 194 -18.52 4.83 1.94
CA LEU A 194 -18.68 6.23 1.52
C LEU A 194 -18.78 6.34 -0.02
N PRO A 195 -19.97 6.18 -0.63
CA PRO A 195 -20.12 6.27 -2.09
C PRO A 195 -19.60 7.58 -2.70
N GLY A 196 -19.70 8.70 -1.98
CA GLY A 196 -19.15 10.00 -2.40
C GLY A 196 -17.62 10.06 -2.50
N THR A 197 -16.87 9.12 -1.89
CA THR A 197 -15.41 9.00 -2.06
C THR A 197 -15.02 8.09 -3.22
N ALA A 198 -15.94 7.31 -3.78
CA ALA A 198 -15.71 6.41 -4.91
C ALA A 198 -15.31 7.11 -6.21
N ARG A 199 -15.25 8.45 -6.26
CA ARG A 199 -14.61 9.22 -7.33
C ARG A 199 -13.14 9.58 -7.06
N ARG A 200 -12.61 9.50 -5.83
CA ARG A 200 -11.23 9.98 -5.51
C ARG A 200 -10.15 8.90 -5.50
N PHE A 201 -10.55 7.63 -5.58
CA PHE A 201 -9.65 6.49 -5.66
C PHE A 201 -10.29 5.36 -6.47
N ILE A 202 -9.46 4.46 -6.99
CA ILE A 202 -9.87 3.17 -7.55
C ILE A 202 -9.19 2.03 -6.77
N PRO A 203 -9.89 0.92 -6.51
CA PRO A 203 -9.25 -0.31 -6.08
C PRO A 203 -8.61 -0.99 -7.30
N LEU A 204 -7.35 -1.38 -7.15
CA LEU A 204 -6.62 -2.20 -8.11
C LEU A 204 -6.28 -3.53 -7.44
N TYR A 205 -6.60 -4.63 -8.11
CA TYR A 205 -6.26 -5.97 -7.65
C TYR A 205 -4.86 -6.36 -8.09
N ASP A 206 -4.01 -6.59 -7.11
CA ASP A 206 -2.71 -7.23 -7.23
C ASP A 206 -2.85 -8.74 -6.96
N TYR A 207 -1.98 -9.56 -7.52
CA TYR A 207 -2.00 -11.02 -7.38
C TYR A 207 -0.59 -11.54 -7.05
N ILE A 208 -0.51 -12.37 -6.02
CA ILE A 208 0.74 -12.93 -5.50
C ILE A 208 0.69 -14.46 -5.56
N LEU A 209 1.83 -15.06 -5.90
CA LEU A 209 2.14 -16.47 -5.64
C LEU A 209 3.23 -16.57 -4.58
N VAL A 210 3.20 -17.60 -3.74
CA VAL A 210 4.35 -18.02 -2.91
C VAL A 210 4.64 -19.49 -3.17
N SER A 211 5.92 -19.80 -3.37
CA SER A 211 6.40 -21.13 -3.75
C SER A 211 6.48 -22.13 -2.60
N ASP A 212 6.88 -23.35 -2.91
CA ASP A 212 7.55 -24.22 -1.94
C ASP A 212 8.96 -23.73 -1.55
N PRO A 213 9.51 -24.19 -0.41
CA PRO A 213 10.83 -23.76 0.06
C PRO A 213 11.93 -24.14 -0.93
N LEU A 214 12.86 -23.22 -1.21
CA LEU A 214 14.00 -23.53 -2.05
C LEU A 214 14.97 -24.48 -1.33
N THR A 215 15.33 -25.57 -2.01
CA THR A 215 16.41 -26.47 -1.56
C THR A 215 17.74 -25.71 -1.48
N ALA A 216 18.70 -26.21 -0.69
CA ALA A 216 20.01 -25.58 -0.57
C ALA A 216 20.71 -25.36 -1.92
N GLY A 217 20.63 -26.34 -2.84
CA GLY A 217 21.16 -26.21 -4.20
C GLY A 217 20.46 -25.13 -5.02
N GLN A 218 19.12 -25.02 -4.93
CA GLN A 218 18.38 -23.96 -5.62
C GLN A 218 18.70 -22.56 -5.08
N ARG A 219 18.87 -22.39 -3.76
CA ARG A 219 19.26 -21.11 -3.13
C ARG A 219 20.65 -20.65 -3.61
N GLU A 220 21.62 -21.56 -3.65
CA GLU A 220 22.98 -21.25 -4.08
C GLU A 220 23.05 -20.97 -5.59
N MET A 221 22.33 -21.75 -6.41
CA MET A 221 22.22 -21.55 -7.86
C MET A 221 21.68 -20.18 -8.27
N ILE A 222 20.78 -19.57 -7.48
CA ILE A 222 20.28 -18.21 -7.74
C ILE A 222 21.08 -17.09 -7.05
N GLY A 223 22.06 -17.43 -6.20
CA GLY A 223 22.99 -16.48 -5.56
C GLY A 223 22.36 -15.42 -4.63
N TRP A 224 21.06 -15.51 -4.30
CA TRP A 224 20.28 -14.45 -3.62
C TRP A 224 20.54 -14.38 -2.09
N ARG A 225 21.81 -14.53 -1.69
CA ARG A 225 22.26 -14.76 -0.31
C ARG A 225 21.86 -13.68 0.71
N ARG A 226 21.53 -12.45 0.26
CA ARG A 226 21.11 -11.32 1.13
C ARG A 226 19.58 -11.09 1.18
N ARG A 227 18.76 -11.93 0.54
CA ARG A 227 17.28 -11.91 0.59
C ARG A 227 16.59 -10.56 0.26
N GLN A 228 17.30 -9.60 -0.37
CA GLN A 228 16.78 -8.24 -0.60
C GLN A 228 15.49 -8.28 -1.43
N GLY A 229 14.48 -7.50 -1.05
CA GLY A 229 13.26 -7.38 -1.85
C GLY A 229 13.55 -6.71 -3.18
N VAL A 230 13.08 -7.29 -4.29
CA VAL A 230 13.34 -6.79 -5.65
C VAL A 230 12.07 -6.25 -6.28
N THR A 231 12.20 -5.17 -7.04
CA THR A 231 11.19 -4.62 -7.96
C THR A 231 11.87 -4.39 -9.31
N ASP A 232 11.21 -4.63 -10.44
CA ASP A 232 11.72 -4.15 -11.74
C ASP A 232 11.06 -2.83 -12.16
N GLY A 233 11.67 -2.10 -13.12
CA GLY A 233 11.27 -0.73 -13.47
C GLY A 233 10.09 -0.61 -14.44
N ARG A 234 9.34 -1.67 -14.73
CA ARG A 234 8.17 -1.59 -15.62
C ARG A 234 7.00 -0.88 -14.95
N THR A 235 6.14 -0.23 -15.74
CA THR A 235 4.88 0.31 -15.22
C THR A 235 4.00 -0.81 -14.66
N PHE A 236 4.04 -1.98 -15.29
CA PHE A 236 3.59 -3.23 -14.69
C PHE A 236 4.81 -4.07 -14.24
N PHE A 237 5.46 -3.61 -13.17
CA PHE A 237 6.60 -4.27 -12.52
C PHE A 237 6.23 -5.65 -11.96
N ASN A 238 7.17 -6.61 -12.00
CA ASN A 238 7.12 -7.69 -11.01
C ASN A 238 7.78 -7.17 -9.72
N TYR A 239 7.36 -7.73 -8.60
CA TYR A 239 8.09 -7.62 -7.34
C TYR A 239 8.19 -8.99 -6.68
N TYR A 240 9.31 -9.23 -6.00
CA TYR A 240 9.62 -10.55 -5.48
C TYR A 240 10.61 -10.49 -4.31
N ARG A 241 10.47 -11.42 -3.36
CA ARG A 241 11.41 -11.59 -2.23
C ARG A 241 11.52 -13.04 -1.80
N LEU A 242 12.58 -13.35 -1.05
CA LEU A 242 12.61 -14.55 -0.22
C LEU A 242 11.87 -14.29 1.11
N THR A 243 11.15 -15.32 1.56
CA THR A 243 10.51 -15.41 2.88
C THR A 243 11.51 -15.90 3.94
N ALA A 244 11.09 -16.00 5.21
CA ALA A 244 11.95 -16.50 6.28
C ALA A 244 12.32 -17.98 6.11
N ASP A 245 11.40 -18.79 5.57
CA ASP A 245 11.51 -20.21 5.24
C ASP A 245 11.90 -20.46 3.77
N ASP A 246 12.60 -19.51 3.14
CA ASP A 246 13.20 -19.61 1.80
C ASP A 246 12.25 -19.94 0.63
N ARG A 247 10.95 -19.66 0.75
CA ARG A 247 10.03 -19.59 -0.39
C ARG A 247 10.23 -18.29 -1.16
N ILE A 248 10.06 -18.31 -2.49
CA ILE A 248 9.95 -17.09 -3.29
C ILE A 248 8.50 -16.61 -3.27
N LEU A 249 8.31 -15.36 -2.82
CA LEU A 249 7.10 -14.59 -3.06
C LEU A 249 7.24 -13.83 -4.38
N TRP A 250 6.22 -13.88 -5.25
CA TRP A 250 6.25 -13.31 -6.60
C TRP A 250 4.91 -12.64 -6.96
N GLY A 251 4.91 -11.32 -7.16
CA GLY A 251 3.72 -10.46 -7.38
C GLY A 251 3.67 -9.73 -8.73
N THR A 252 2.56 -9.04 -9.04
CA THR A 252 2.03 -8.96 -10.41
C THR A 252 2.52 -7.84 -11.34
N SER A 253 2.88 -8.27 -12.55
CA SER A 253 3.02 -7.43 -13.74
C SER A 253 1.72 -7.21 -14.55
N GLU A 254 0.56 -7.10 -13.89
CA GLU A 254 -0.55 -6.22 -14.30
C GLU A 254 -1.60 -6.10 -13.17
N ALA A 255 -1.94 -4.87 -12.77
CA ALA A 255 -2.92 -4.60 -11.70
C ALA A 255 -4.33 -4.39 -12.26
N THR A 256 -5.32 -5.15 -11.77
CA THR A 256 -6.66 -5.21 -12.38
C THR A 256 -7.66 -4.24 -11.74
N TYR A 257 -8.29 -3.39 -12.56
CA TYR A 257 -9.48 -2.65 -12.16
C TYR A 257 -10.76 -3.45 -12.47
N TYR A 258 -11.58 -3.72 -11.44
CA TYR A 258 -12.92 -4.30 -11.61
C TYR A 258 -13.99 -3.20 -11.67
N ARG A 259 -14.76 -3.17 -12.77
CA ARG A 259 -15.79 -2.15 -13.07
C ARG A 259 -16.74 -1.92 -11.88
N GLY A 260 -17.01 -0.64 -11.60
CA GLY A 260 -17.77 -0.20 -10.44
C GLY A 260 -16.97 -0.10 -9.13
N ASN A 261 -15.63 0.02 -9.19
CA ASN A 261 -14.72 -0.09 -8.04
C ASN A 261 -14.87 -1.42 -7.27
N ARG A 262 -15.25 -2.52 -7.91
CA ARG A 262 -15.63 -3.75 -7.18
C ARG A 262 -14.49 -4.30 -6.33
N VAL A 263 -14.78 -4.61 -5.06
CA VAL A 263 -13.90 -5.32 -4.12
C VAL A 263 -14.76 -6.38 -3.42
N ASP A 264 -14.55 -7.65 -3.76
CA ASP A 264 -15.30 -8.79 -3.23
C ASP A 264 -14.51 -10.11 -3.39
N PRO A 265 -14.88 -11.20 -2.71
CA PRO A 265 -14.14 -12.47 -2.77
C PRO A 265 -14.02 -13.12 -4.16
N SER A 266 -14.89 -12.80 -5.12
CA SER A 266 -14.73 -13.28 -6.52
C SER A 266 -13.57 -12.62 -7.25
N CYS A 267 -13.12 -11.43 -6.79
CA CYS A 267 -11.93 -10.75 -7.29
C CYS A 267 -10.65 -11.19 -6.55
N ASP A 268 -10.75 -11.79 -5.35
CA ASP A 268 -9.61 -12.29 -4.57
C ASP A 268 -8.86 -13.45 -5.26
N HIS A 269 -9.41 -14.03 -6.34
CA HIS A 269 -8.73 -15.03 -7.15
C HIS A 269 -8.84 -14.76 -8.66
N SER A 270 -7.77 -15.03 -9.40
CA SER A 270 -7.80 -14.96 -10.86
C SER A 270 -6.85 -16.00 -11.50
N PRO A 271 -7.37 -17.14 -12.00
CA PRO A 271 -6.56 -18.16 -12.67
C PRO A 271 -5.76 -17.63 -13.86
N ALA A 272 -6.30 -16.63 -14.58
CA ALA A 272 -5.61 -15.97 -15.68
C ALA A 272 -4.34 -15.22 -15.22
N HIS A 273 -4.43 -14.47 -14.12
CA HIS A 273 -3.28 -13.79 -13.53
C HIS A 273 -2.29 -14.77 -12.91
N TYR A 274 -2.75 -15.81 -12.21
CA TYR A 274 -1.87 -16.88 -11.71
C TYR A 274 -1.10 -17.59 -12.84
N ALA A 275 -1.74 -17.84 -13.98
CA ALA A 275 -1.08 -18.37 -15.17
C ALA A 275 -0.13 -17.35 -15.84
N ALA A 276 -0.41 -16.05 -15.78
CA ALA A 276 0.50 -15.01 -16.24
C ALA A 276 1.75 -14.90 -15.35
N LEU A 277 1.56 -14.90 -14.01
CA LEU A 277 2.61 -14.91 -12.99
C LEU A 277 3.53 -16.12 -13.16
N ARG A 278 2.99 -17.36 -13.18
CA ARG A 278 3.79 -18.59 -13.41
C ARG A 278 4.60 -18.53 -14.70
N ARG A 279 4.04 -17.99 -15.79
CA ARG A 279 4.76 -17.78 -17.07
C ARG A 279 5.83 -16.68 -16.98
N SER A 280 5.65 -15.64 -16.18
CA SER A 280 6.69 -14.63 -15.95
C SER A 280 7.81 -15.15 -15.07
N PHE A 281 7.48 -15.88 -14.00
CA PHE A 281 8.44 -16.53 -13.12
C PHE A 281 9.33 -17.50 -13.91
N ARG A 282 8.75 -18.42 -14.71
CA ARG A 282 9.51 -19.38 -15.53
C ARG A 282 10.41 -18.74 -16.59
N ARG A 283 10.15 -17.50 -17.01
CA ARG A 283 11.08 -16.72 -17.88
C ARG A 283 12.20 -16.03 -17.11
N HIS A 284 11.95 -15.63 -15.87
CA HIS A 284 12.92 -14.91 -15.03
C HIS A 284 13.88 -15.88 -14.31
N PHE A 285 13.35 -17.00 -13.82
CA PHE A 285 14.10 -18.09 -13.19
C PHE A 285 13.90 -19.41 -13.97
N PRO A 286 14.43 -19.56 -15.19
CA PRO A 286 14.27 -20.79 -15.98
C PRO A 286 14.88 -22.02 -15.29
N ALA A 287 15.91 -21.83 -14.47
CA ALA A 287 16.51 -22.89 -13.64
C ALA A 287 15.59 -23.37 -12.48
N LEU A 288 14.53 -22.62 -12.14
CA LEU A 288 13.52 -22.99 -11.13
C LEU A 288 12.19 -23.40 -11.78
N HIS A 289 12.18 -23.86 -13.04
CA HIS A 289 10.94 -24.19 -13.77
C HIS A 289 10.04 -25.24 -13.09
N SER A 290 10.63 -26.14 -12.30
CA SER A 290 9.99 -27.21 -11.53
C SER A 290 9.43 -26.76 -10.17
N LEU A 291 9.63 -25.49 -9.79
CA LEU A 291 9.14 -24.95 -8.53
C LEU A 291 7.63 -24.74 -8.58
N GLU A 292 6.90 -25.35 -7.65
CA GLU A 292 5.45 -25.20 -7.54
C GLU A 292 5.03 -24.11 -6.55
N PHE A 293 3.77 -23.70 -6.69
CA PHE A 293 3.18 -22.55 -6.00
C PHE A 293 1.87 -22.95 -5.30
N PRO A 294 1.95 -23.50 -4.07
CA PRO A 294 0.77 -23.92 -3.31
C PRO A 294 -0.07 -22.72 -2.83
N TYR A 295 0.56 -21.57 -2.59
CA TYR A 295 -0.13 -20.35 -2.15
C TYR A 295 -0.32 -19.38 -3.32
N ALA A 296 -1.55 -18.89 -3.46
CA ALA A 296 -1.94 -17.95 -4.51
C ALA A 296 -3.13 -17.09 -4.02
N TRP A 297 -3.01 -15.77 -4.08
CA TRP A 297 -4.07 -14.88 -3.59
C TRP A 297 -4.11 -13.54 -4.33
N GLY A 298 -5.21 -12.81 -4.14
CA GLY A 298 -5.42 -11.45 -4.61
C GLY A 298 -5.55 -10.44 -3.45
N GLY A 299 -5.12 -9.21 -3.70
CA GLY A 299 -5.17 -8.11 -2.74
C GLY A 299 -5.64 -6.82 -3.39
N ALA A 300 -6.74 -6.25 -2.88
CA ALA A 300 -7.24 -4.95 -3.30
C ALA A 300 -6.39 -3.80 -2.72
N ILE A 301 -5.71 -3.06 -3.59
CA ILE A 301 -4.89 -1.88 -3.27
C ILE A 301 -5.69 -0.60 -3.57
N CYS A 302 -5.67 0.36 -2.63
CA CYS A 302 -6.29 1.68 -2.81
C CYS A 302 -5.32 2.61 -3.56
N SER A 303 -5.61 2.96 -4.82
CA SER A 303 -4.80 3.86 -5.65
C SER A 303 -5.55 5.18 -5.94
N THR A 304 -4.84 6.31 -5.92
CA THR A 304 -5.39 7.65 -6.20
C THR A 304 -4.88 8.20 -7.53
N THR A 305 -5.51 9.25 -8.07
CA THR A 305 -5.02 9.91 -9.30
C THR A 305 -3.61 10.48 -9.13
N ARG A 306 -3.20 10.71 -7.88
CA ARG A 306 -1.93 11.32 -7.50
C ARG A 306 -0.88 10.24 -7.15
N LEU A 307 -1.27 8.97 -7.14
CA LEU A 307 -0.56 7.81 -6.58
C LEU A 307 -0.17 7.92 -5.09
N THR A 308 -0.44 9.06 -4.45
CA THR A 308 -0.13 9.31 -3.04
C THR A 308 -1.30 9.04 -2.09
N PRO A 309 -1.03 8.76 -0.81
CA PRO A 309 -2.07 8.72 0.19
C PRO A 309 -2.78 10.06 0.34
N PHE A 310 -4.03 10.01 0.75
CA PHE A 310 -4.81 11.17 1.15
C PHE A 310 -5.83 10.74 2.21
N PHE A 311 -6.00 11.60 3.19
CA PHE A 311 -7.01 11.49 4.22
C PHE A 311 -7.90 12.76 4.06
N GLY A 312 -9.06 12.86 4.71
CA GLY A 312 -9.94 14.02 4.46
C GLY A 312 -11.01 14.22 5.53
N ARG A 313 -11.84 15.27 5.37
CA ARG A 313 -13.04 15.56 6.19
C ARG A 313 -14.33 15.16 5.42
N ALA A 314 -15.37 14.70 6.13
CA ALA A 314 -16.71 14.30 5.63
C ALA A 314 -17.77 14.52 6.75
N LEU A 315 -19.04 14.07 6.58
CA LEU A 315 -20.16 14.08 7.56
C LEU A 315 -20.18 15.21 8.64
N GLY A 316 -19.83 16.46 8.31
CA GLY A 316 -19.73 17.56 9.29
C GLY A 316 -18.56 17.42 10.27
N GLY A 317 -17.34 17.16 9.74
CA GLY A 317 -16.20 16.82 10.59
C GLY A 317 -16.24 15.37 11.10
N ARG A 318 -16.91 14.46 10.37
CA ARG A 318 -17.10 13.02 10.67
C ARG A 318 -16.66 12.12 9.45
N VAL A 319 -16.47 10.81 9.69
CA VAL A 319 -15.81 9.65 9.00
C VAL A 319 -14.25 9.59 8.79
N LEU A 320 -13.37 9.26 9.79
CA LEU A 320 -11.86 9.46 9.81
C LEU A 320 -11.09 8.59 8.79
N TYR A 321 -11.28 8.82 7.49
CA TYR A 321 -10.57 8.10 6.45
C TYR A 321 -9.17 8.63 6.24
N GLY A 322 -8.18 7.72 6.21
CA GLY A 322 -6.89 7.84 5.54
C GLY A 322 -6.70 6.68 4.56
N LEU A 323 -6.41 7.03 3.30
CA LEU A 323 -6.59 6.19 2.11
C LEU A 323 -5.45 6.40 1.12
N GLY A 324 -5.46 5.66 0.01
CA GLY A 324 -4.56 5.91 -1.13
C GLY A 324 -3.12 5.43 -0.92
N TYR A 325 -2.92 4.39 -0.10
CA TYR A 325 -1.59 3.88 0.23
C TYR A 325 -0.82 3.25 -0.95
N THR A 326 -1.47 3.05 -2.11
CA THR A 326 -0.85 2.70 -3.41
C THR A 326 0.36 1.76 -3.30
N GLY A 327 0.12 0.55 -2.78
CA GLY A 327 1.13 -0.50 -2.57
C GLY A 327 1.98 -0.35 -1.30
N HIS A 328 2.33 0.86 -0.90
CA HIS A 328 3.33 1.16 0.13
C HIS A 328 2.77 1.13 1.57
N GLY A 329 1.86 0.18 1.84
CA GLY A 329 1.06 0.13 3.08
C GLY A 329 1.80 -0.27 4.36
N LEU A 330 3.01 -0.83 4.29
CA LEU A 330 3.74 -1.27 5.50
C LEU A 330 4.27 -0.10 6.33
N GLY A 331 5.12 0.76 5.76
CA GLY A 331 5.67 1.94 6.46
C GLY A 331 4.63 3.05 6.63
N THR A 332 3.93 3.39 5.55
CA THR A 332 3.00 4.54 5.47
C THR A 332 1.89 4.51 6.51
N THR A 333 1.42 3.33 6.90
CA THR A 333 0.26 3.21 7.80
C THR A 333 0.61 3.48 9.27
N ARG A 334 1.89 3.37 9.66
CA ARG A 334 2.38 3.81 10.98
C ARG A 334 2.30 5.32 11.14
N LEU A 335 2.87 6.07 10.18
CA LEU A 335 2.70 7.52 10.12
C LEU A 335 1.22 7.91 10.02
N ALA A 336 0.44 7.20 9.19
CA ALA A 336 -0.99 7.47 9.09
C ALA A 336 -1.67 7.35 10.46
N GLY A 337 -1.29 6.35 11.27
CA GLY A 337 -1.69 6.26 12.67
C GLY A 337 -1.34 7.51 13.49
N ARG A 338 -0.09 8.01 13.41
CA ARG A 338 0.33 9.25 14.12
C ARG A 338 -0.52 10.46 13.73
N ILE A 339 -0.72 10.69 12.43
CA ILE A 339 -1.54 11.79 11.89
C ILE A 339 -3.00 11.64 12.34
N LEU A 340 -3.60 10.46 12.11
CA LEU A 340 -5.00 10.21 12.45
C LEU A 340 -5.24 10.35 13.97
N ALA A 341 -4.30 9.93 14.82
CA ALA A 341 -4.36 10.11 16.28
C ALA A 341 -4.30 11.59 16.68
N GLN A 342 -3.33 12.37 16.18
CA GLN A 342 -3.26 13.82 16.43
C GLN A 342 -4.56 14.54 16.00
N GLN A 343 -5.12 14.17 14.85
CA GLN A 343 -6.39 14.72 14.37
C GLN A 343 -7.64 14.26 15.13
N THR A 344 -7.55 13.14 15.84
CA THR A 344 -8.62 12.66 16.73
C THR A 344 -8.64 13.48 18.01
N LEU A 345 -7.47 13.67 18.63
CA LEU A 345 -7.30 14.41 19.88
C LEU A 345 -7.21 15.94 19.68
N GLU A 346 -7.38 16.40 18.44
CA GLU A 346 -7.29 17.80 18.01
C GLU A 346 -5.97 18.49 18.36
N ARG A 347 -4.92 17.72 18.66
CA ARG A 347 -3.61 18.24 19.05
C ARG A 347 -2.90 18.83 17.81
N PRO A 348 -2.51 20.10 17.83
CA PRO A 348 -1.69 20.68 16.76
C PRO A 348 -0.33 19.98 16.73
N GLY A 349 0.29 19.98 15.55
CA GLY A 349 1.59 19.37 15.36
C GLY A 349 1.96 19.32 13.90
N GLU A 350 3.26 19.33 13.63
CA GLU A 350 3.83 19.42 12.29
C GLU A 350 3.28 18.43 11.26
N LEU A 351 2.87 17.23 11.71
CA LEU A 351 2.28 16.19 10.86
C LEU A 351 0.93 16.60 10.24
N LEU A 352 0.33 17.71 10.70
CA LEU A 352 -0.95 18.22 10.22
C LEU A 352 -0.80 19.32 9.15
N ASP A 353 0.38 19.95 9.05
CA ASP A 353 0.62 21.11 8.17
C ASP A 353 1.09 20.75 6.77
N LEU A 354 1.61 19.54 6.60
CA LEU A 354 2.21 19.01 5.38
C LEU A 354 1.25 19.19 4.18
N ALA A 355 1.73 19.63 3.03
CA ALA A 355 0.89 20.02 1.88
C ALA A 355 0.04 18.83 1.37
N MET A 356 0.59 17.63 1.47
CA MET A 356 -0.13 16.36 1.30
C MET A 356 -1.45 16.34 2.11
N VAL A 357 -1.38 16.74 3.39
CA VAL A 357 -2.44 16.67 4.41
C VAL A 357 -3.58 17.63 4.10
N ARG A 358 -3.26 18.70 3.37
CA ARG A 358 -4.14 19.81 3.06
C ARG A 358 -4.72 19.73 1.65
N LYS A 359 -4.02 19.05 0.71
CA LYS A 359 -4.42 18.87 -0.69
C LYS A 359 -5.06 17.49 -0.93
N LYS A 360 -6.22 17.44 -1.59
CA LYS A 360 -6.85 16.17 -2.04
C LYS A 360 -6.42 15.81 -3.47
N PRO A 361 -6.38 14.52 -3.85
CA PRO A 361 -6.23 14.10 -5.24
C PRO A 361 -7.45 14.53 -6.08
N LEU A 362 -7.27 14.59 -7.40
CA LEU A 362 -8.35 14.83 -8.35
C LEU A 362 -9.36 13.67 -8.35
N PRO A 363 -10.62 13.91 -8.73
CA PRO A 363 -11.60 12.85 -8.90
C PRO A 363 -11.42 12.14 -10.26
N TYR A 364 -11.25 10.82 -10.22
CA TYR A 364 -11.60 9.95 -11.34
C TYR A 364 -13.05 10.21 -11.80
N PRO A 365 -13.32 10.12 -13.12
CA PRO A 365 -14.66 10.30 -13.66
C PRO A 365 -15.67 9.25 -13.14
N PRO A 366 -16.98 9.46 -13.34
CA PRO A 366 -17.99 8.43 -13.13
C PRO A 366 -17.86 7.27 -14.15
N GLU A 367 -18.51 6.15 -13.90
CA GLU A 367 -18.72 5.12 -14.93
C GLU A 367 -19.73 5.63 -15.99
N PRO A 368 -19.65 5.18 -17.27
CA PRO A 368 -18.67 4.26 -17.84
C PRO A 368 -17.32 4.92 -18.21
N LEU A 369 -17.23 6.25 -18.14
CA LEU A 369 -16.02 7.01 -18.52
C LEU A 369 -14.77 6.57 -17.74
N ARG A 370 -14.94 6.12 -16.49
CA ARG A 370 -13.86 5.52 -15.68
C ARG A 370 -13.33 4.23 -16.29
N SER A 371 -14.18 3.24 -16.57
CA SER A 371 -13.74 2.00 -17.21
C SER A 371 -13.02 2.26 -18.53
N LEU A 372 -13.52 3.23 -19.32
CA LEU A 372 -12.89 3.64 -20.58
C LEU A 372 -11.53 4.32 -20.36
N ALA A 373 -11.44 5.27 -19.43
CA ALA A 373 -10.20 5.98 -19.11
C ALA A 373 -9.12 5.04 -18.55
N VAL A 374 -9.48 4.15 -17.62
CA VAL A 374 -8.56 3.14 -17.08
C VAL A 374 -8.09 2.21 -18.21
N ALA A 375 -9.00 1.67 -19.03
CA ALA A 375 -8.61 0.79 -20.14
C ALA A 375 -7.72 1.50 -21.19
N ALA A 376 -7.96 2.79 -21.46
CA ALA A 376 -7.13 3.60 -22.35
C ALA A 376 -5.72 3.84 -21.76
N VAL A 377 -5.64 4.21 -20.48
CA VAL A 377 -4.36 4.39 -19.76
C VAL A 377 -3.60 3.08 -19.69
N THR A 378 -4.20 1.98 -19.23
CA THR A 378 -3.60 0.62 -19.24
C THR A 378 -3.04 0.27 -20.62
N ARG A 379 -3.79 0.52 -21.72
CA ARG A 379 -3.34 0.24 -23.08
C ARG A 379 -2.22 1.16 -23.56
N ALA A 380 -2.09 2.36 -23.00
CA ALA A 380 -0.96 3.26 -23.25
C ALA A 380 0.28 2.83 -22.46
N LEU A 381 0.15 2.47 -21.18
CA LEU A 381 1.24 2.01 -20.32
C LEU A 381 1.82 0.68 -20.81
N ARG A 382 0.98 -0.26 -21.30
CA ARG A 382 1.45 -1.47 -22.00
C ARG A 382 2.33 -1.20 -23.23
N ARG A 383 2.27 0.01 -23.84
CA ARG A 383 3.18 0.40 -24.93
C ARG A 383 4.50 0.95 -24.39
N VAL A 384 4.48 1.59 -23.21
CA VAL A 384 5.69 2.07 -22.53
C VAL A 384 6.54 0.89 -22.06
N ASP A 385 5.92 -0.13 -21.47
CA ASP A 385 6.58 -1.41 -21.13
C ASP A 385 7.09 -2.20 -22.35
N GLN A 386 6.70 -1.82 -23.57
CA GLN A 386 7.26 -2.30 -24.85
C GLN A 386 8.37 -1.38 -25.38
N GLY A 387 8.96 -0.54 -24.53
CA GLY A 387 10.05 0.38 -24.86
C GLY A 387 9.66 1.65 -25.62
N LYS A 388 8.36 1.98 -25.73
CA LYS A 388 7.89 3.16 -26.49
C LYS A 388 7.76 4.38 -25.58
N ARG A 389 8.12 5.57 -26.08
CA ARG A 389 7.99 6.82 -25.32
C ARG A 389 6.51 7.16 -25.01
N PRO A 390 6.21 7.82 -23.87
CA PRO A 390 4.84 8.20 -23.49
C PRO A 390 4.09 9.00 -24.57
N GLY A 391 2.88 8.51 -24.90
CA GLY A 391 1.98 9.17 -25.85
C GLY A 391 1.49 10.53 -25.37
N MET A 392 0.89 11.32 -26.28
CA MET A 392 0.34 12.65 -25.95
C MET A 392 -0.67 12.60 -24.80
N MET A 393 -1.49 11.54 -24.72
CA MET A 393 -2.47 11.34 -23.64
C MET A 393 -1.81 11.20 -22.25
N LEU A 394 -0.72 10.44 -22.13
CA LEU A 394 -0.01 10.28 -20.85
C LEU A 394 0.62 11.62 -20.44
N ARG A 395 1.38 12.25 -21.34
CA ARG A 395 2.00 13.57 -21.11
C ARG A 395 1.01 14.71 -20.83
N LEU A 396 -0.27 14.54 -21.16
CA LEU A 396 -1.35 15.46 -20.77
C LEU A 396 -1.88 15.15 -19.36
N LEU A 397 -1.98 13.87 -18.96
CA LEU A 397 -2.34 13.45 -17.62
C LEU A 397 -1.26 13.85 -16.60
N ASP A 398 0.02 13.61 -16.92
CA ASP A 398 1.15 14.04 -16.10
C ASP A 398 1.10 15.58 -15.89
N ARG A 399 0.91 16.36 -16.96
CA ARG A 399 0.70 17.82 -16.91
C ARG A 399 -0.53 18.29 -16.10
N LEU A 400 -1.46 17.40 -15.76
CA LEU A 400 -2.63 17.69 -14.94
C LEU A 400 -2.46 17.24 -13.48
N GLY A 401 -1.26 16.81 -13.07
CA GLY A 401 -1.03 16.25 -11.73
C GLY A 401 -1.66 14.88 -11.55
N ILE A 402 -1.81 14.13 -12.66
CA ILE A 402 -2.27 12.74 -12.69
C ILE A 402 -1.09 11.88 -13.14
N GLY A 403 -0.09 11.76 -12.26
CA GLY A 403 1.20 11.17 -12.58
C GLY A 403 1.09 9.69 -12.99
N PHE A 404 1.51 9.41 -14.22
CA PHE A 404 1.79 8.06 -14.72
C PHE A 404 3.21 7.92 -15.27
N SER A 405 3.95 9.02 -15.42
CA SER A 405 5.41 9.02 -15.51
C SER A 405 6.08 9.20 -14.14
N SER A 406 7.10 8.38 -13.86
CA SER A 406 8.18 8.67 -12.90
C SER A 406 9.46 9.13 -13.61
#